data_AF-A0A7Y4IIH1-F1
#
_entry.id   AF-A0A7Y4IIH1-F1
#
_cell.length_a   1.000
_cell.length_b   1.000
_cell.length_c   1.000
_cell.angle_alpha   90.00
_cell.angle_beta   90.00
_cell.angle_gamma   90.00
#
_symmetry.space_group_name_H-M   'P 1'
#
loop_
_entity.id
_entity.type
_entity.pdbx_description
1 polymer ?
#
loop_
_entity_poly.entity_id
_entity_poly.type
_entity_poly.pdbx_seq_one_letter_code
_entity_poly.pdbx_strand_id
1 'polypeptide(L)'
;MATERLFLPNVDVGRVDKSGKWKSARSDWFIADPWEKLIAKYERGTTFAYDHYVFNGKHPQRNRITDADIATVNALMNANAGATLDFLNRLRAAQDDLEPLLAQVPLDADLLGPHGVATAAKLLSTLIEKTVRGTQLAVASKLLSMKRPHLVPMLDTVVQACLGTSEIDLALQRFADLVSSGDNHRLLEALSGRVAQRYGIPVGRVRVLDQLIWFDWNVVEADEPGKWVVRGFAEWGYTPGRDDGIRRGP
;
A
#
# COMPACT_ATOMS: atom_id res chain seq x y z
N MET A 1 26.36 16.66 -2.14
CA MET A 1 24.89 16.85 -2.17
C MET A 1 24.33 16.16 -0.95
N ALA A 2 23.45 16.81 -0.18
CA ALA A 2 22.83 16.17 0.98
C ALA A 2 21.89 15.06 0.50
N THR A 3 22.06 13.84 1.01
CA THR A 3 21.18 12.71 0.71
C THR A 3 19.78 12.99 1.26
N GLU A 4 18.77 13.00 0.40
CA GLU A 4 17.36 13.10 0.81
C GLU A 4 17.00 11.88 1.67
N ARG A 5 16.32 12.10 2.79
CA ARG A 5 15.90 11.04 3.71
C ARG A 5 14.46 11.28 4.15
N LEU A 6 13.64 10.24 4.09
CA LEU A 6 12.30 10.23 4.69
C LEU A 6 12.40 9.62 6.09
N PHE A 7 11.81 10.27 7.08
CA PHE A 7 11.92 9.85 8.48
C PHE A 7 10.63 9.17 8.96
N LEU A 8 10.74 7.96 9.47
CA LEU A 8 9.65 7.19 10.04
C LEU A 8 9.95 7.00 11.55
N PRO A 9 9.45 7.89 12.43
CA PRO A 9 9.69 7.79 13.86
C PRO A 9 8.98 6.58 14.45
N ASN A 10 9.64 5.94 15.41
CA ASN A 10 9.00 4.96 16.31
C ASN A 10 8.18 3.90 15.55
N VAL A 11 8.72 3.35 14.46
CA VAL A 11 8.10 2.26 13.69
C VAL A 11 8.52 0.92 14.27
N ASP A 12 7.65 -0.08 14.20
CA ASP A 12 8.09 -1.43 14.57
C ASP A 12 9.05 -1.90 13.48
N VAL A 13 10.26 -2.31 13.88
CA VAL A 13 11.31 -2.90 13.02
C VAL A 13 11.60 -4.30 13.56
N GLY A 14 11.55 -5.32 12.72
CA GLY A 14 11.65 -6.70 13.21
C GLY A 14 12.17 -7.71 12.21
N ARG A 15 12.37 -8.93 12.72
CA ARG A 15 12.75 -10.12 11.93
C ARG A 15 12.01 -11.34 12.40
N VAL A 16 11.88 -12.32 11.50
CA VAL A 16 11.58 -13.70 11.89
C VAL A 16 12.85 -14.28 12.53
N ASP A 17 12.78 -14.73 13.77
CA ASP A 17 13.91 -15.39 14.43
C ASP A 17 14.12 -16.82 13.90
N LYS A 18 15.17 -17.50 14.37
CA LYS A 18 15.50 -18.87 13.94
C LYS A 18 14.39 -19.90 14.22
N SER A 19 13.41 -19.56 15.06
CA SER A 19 12.25 -20.40 15.38
C SER A 19 11.03 -20.09 14.51
N GLY A 20 11.15 -19.19 13.53
CA GLY A 20 10.01 -18.73 12.73
C GLY A 20 9.15 -17.68 13.44
N LYS A 21 9.58 -17.15 14.60
CA LYS A 21 8.80 -16.19 15.38
C LYS A 21 9.22 -14.76 15.06
N TRP A 22 8.25 -13.90 14.73
CA TRP A 22 8.50 -12.47 14.56
C TRP A 22 8.93 -11.82 15.88
N LYS A 23 10.09 -11.15 15.87
CA LYS A 23 10.59 -10.27 16.93
C LYS A 23 10.73 -8.87 16.37
N SER A 24 10.07 -7.90 16.98
CA SER A 24 10.18 -6.48 16.64
C SER A 24 10.54 -5.63 17.85
N ALA A 25 11.14 -4.49 17.56
CA ALA A 25 11.33 -3.39 18.49
C ALA A 25 10.95 -2.10 17.77
N ARG A 26 10.41 -1.14 18.54
CA ARG A 26 10.18 0.21 18.04
C ARG A 26 11.51 0.93 17.84
N SER A 27 11.73 1.46 16.65
CA SER A 27 12.93 2.23 16.32
C SER A 27 12.57 3.35 15.35
N ASP A 28 13.40 4.38 15.36
CA ASP A 28 13.45 5.34 14.29
C ASP A 28 14.03 4.69 13.02
N TRP A 29 13.41 4.95 11.87
CA TRP A 29 13.83 4.44 10.57
C TRP A 29 13.94 5.59 9.55
N PHE A 30 14.98 5.56 8.74
CA PHE A 30 15.17 6.48 7.62
C PHE A 30 15.15 5.72 6.30
N ILE A 31 14.28 6.13 5.38
CA ILE A 31 14.35 5.70 3.99
C ILE A 31 15.32 6.65 3.28
N ALA A 32 16.54 6.17 3.04
CA ALA A 32 17.54 6.88 2.23
C ALA A 32 17.16 6.86 0.74
N ASP A 33 17.57 7.90 0.00
CA ASP A 33 17.44 7.99 -1.46
C ASP A 33 16.04 7.64 -1.98
N PRO A 34 14.97 8.25 -1.43
CA PRO A 34 13.59 7.86 -1.74
C PRO A 34 13.24 8.04 -3.22
N TRP A 35 13.85 9.02 -3.90
CA TRP A 35 13.65 9.21 -5.33
C TRP A 35 14.19 8.04 -6.17
N GLU A 36 15.38 7.54 -5.86
CA GLU A 36 15.97 6.38 -6.57
C GLU A 36 15.13 5.12 -6.37
N LYS A 37 14.59 4.94 -5.16
CA LYS A 37 13.66 3.85 -4.84
C LYS A 37 12.36 3.93 -5.63
N LEU A 38 11.78 5.12 -5.75
CA LEU A 38 10.61 5.33 -6.60
C LEU A 38 10.93 5.04 -8.07
N ILE A 39 12.02 5.55 -8.62
CA ILE A 39 12.43 5.24 -10.00
C ILE A 39 12.50 3.72 -10.22
N ALA A 40 13.20 3.01 -9.33
CA ALA A 40 13.31 1.55 -9.43
C ALA A 40 11.93 0.86 -9.40
N LYS A 41 11.01 1.33 -8.55
CA LYS A 41 9.63 0.83 -8.47
C LYS A 41 8.84 1.05 -9.75
N TYR A 42 8.98 2.19 -10.40
CA TYR A 42 8.26 2.52 -11.64
C TYR A 42 8.88 1.85 -12.87
N GLU A 43 10.20 1.69 -12.92
CA GLU A 43 10.89 1.16 -14.11
C GLU A 43 11.04 -0.36 -14.11
N ARG A 44 11.02 -1.01 -12.94
CA ARG A 44 11.29 -2.46 -12.82
C ARG A 44 10.12 -3.26 -12.25
N GLY A 45 9.10 -2.59 -11.72
CA GLY A 45 7.98 -3.22 -11.02
C GLY A 45 6.63 -3.04 -11.72
N THR A 46 5.58 -3.54 -11.06
CA THR A 46 4.18 -3.39 -11.48
C THR A 46 3.59 -2.01 -11.16
N THR A 47 4.36 -1.16 -10.47
CA THR A 47 3.94 0.15 -9.97
C THR A 47 3.43 1.06 -11.08
N PHE A 48 4.17 1.19 -12.18
CA PHE A 48 3.77 2.02 -13.31
C PHE A 48 2.42 1.58 -13.89
N ALA A 49 2.26 0.28 -14.14
CA ALA A 49 1.01 -0.27 -14.68
C ALA A 49 -0.18 -0.05 -13.73
N TYR A 50 0.03 -0.26 -12.42
CA TYR A 50 -1.00 -0.06 -11.43
C TYR A 50 -1.39 1.41 -11.28
N ASP A 51 -0.43 2.31 -11.08
CA ASP A 51 -0.74 3.73 -10.89
C ASP A 51 -1.29 4.35 -12.18
N HIS A 52 -0.86 3.88 -13.35
CA HIS A 52 -1.50 4.25 -14.61
C HIS A 52 -2.98 3.81 -14.63
N TYR A 53 -3.31 2.58 -14.22
CA TYR A 53 -4.70 2.12 -14.12
C TYR A 53 -5.53 2.98 -13.16
N VAL A 54 -4.98 3.29 -11.98
CA VAL A 54 -5.70 3.99 -10.91
C VAL A 54 -5.89 5.48 -11.20
N PHE A 55 -4.82 6.18 -11.60
CA PHE A 55 -4.80 7.64 -11.71
C PHE A 55 -5.06 8.15 -13.14
N ASN A 56 -4.59 7.44 -14.17
CA ASN A 56 -4.73 7.85 -15.57
C ASN A 56 -5.76 7.03 -16.35
N GLY A 57 -6.11 5.85 -15.84
CA GLY A 57 -7.08 4.98 -16.44
C GLY A 57 -8.46 5.61 -16.40
N LYS A 58 -9.25 5.38 -17.45
CA LYS A 58 -10.70 5.54 -17.45
C LYS A 58 -11.32 4.49 -16.53
N HIS A 59 -10.93 4.48 -15.24
CA HIS A 59 -11.36 3.49 -14.28
C HIS A 59 -12.89 3.48 -14.29
N PRO A 60 -13.53 2.42 -14.83
CA PRO A 60 -14.97 2.37 -14.90
C PRO A 60 -15.48 2.21 -13.46
N GLN A 61 -16.59 2.89 -13.14
CA GLN A 61 -17.30 2.70 -11.87
C GLN A 61 -16.44 2.98 -10.61
N ARG A 62 -16.10 4.27 -10.41
CA ARG A 62 -15.34 4.76 -9.24
C ARG A 62 -16.00 4.49 -7.89
N ASN A 63 -17.29 4.15 -7.88
CA ASN A 63 -18.06 3.90 -6.65
C ASN A 63 -18.34 2.41 -6.41
N ARG A 64 -17.81 1.51 -7.25
CA ARG A 64 -18.10 0.07 -7.15
C ARG A 64 -16.82 -0.73 -7.35
N ILE A 65 -16.54 -1.74 -6.53
CA ILE A 65 -15.42 -2.66 -6.81
C ILE A 65 -15.87 -3.65 -7.89
N THR A 66 -15.16 -3.68 -9.01
CA THR A 66 -15.49 -4.45 -10.21
C THR A 66 -14.61 -5.69 -10.33
N ASP A 67 -14.98 -6.62 -11.21
CA ASP A 67 -14.13 -7.79 -11.52
C ASP A 67 -12.77 -7.37 -12.11
N ALA A 68 -12.72 -6.24 -12.85
CA ALA A 68 -11.48 -5.67 -13.35
C ALA A 68 -10.55 -5.20 -12.21
N ASP A 69 -11.11 -4.71 -11.10
CA ASP A 69 -10.33 -4.32 -9.92
C ASP A 69 -9.72 -5.52 -9.23
N ILE A 70 -10.52 -6.59 -9.08
CA ILE A 70 -10.07 -7.85 -8.50
C ILE A 70 -8.95 -8.45 -9.35
N ALA A 71 -9.13 -8.49 -10.67
CA ALA A 71 -8.11 -8.97 -11.60
C ALA A 71 -6.82 -8.13 -11.53
N THR A 72 -6.96 -6.80 -11.53
CA THR A 72 -5.83 -5.86 -11.49
C THR A 72 -5.04 -5.97 -10.18
N VAL A 73 -5.73 -6.00 -9.04
CA VAL A 73 -5.07 -6.07 -7.73
C VAL A 73 -4.39 -7.43 -7.51
N ASN A 74 -4.92 -8.50 -8.08
CA ASN A 74 -4.26 -9.81 -8.05
C ASN A 74 -3.02 -9.82 -8.95
N ALA A 75 -3.15 -9.37 -10.20
CA ALA A 75 -2.07 -9.40 -11.17
C ALA A 75 -0.90 -8.48 -10.80
N LEU A 76 -1.19 -7.29 -10.26
CA LEU A 76 -0.18 -6.27 -10.04
C LEU A 76 0.30 -6.17 -8.59
N MET A 77 -0.50 -6.65 -7.63
CA MET A 77 -0.23 -6.46 -6.18
C MET A 77 -0.31 -7.74 -5.36
N ASN A 78 -0.46 -8.91 -6.01
CA ASN A 78 -0.56 -10.23 -5.41
C ASN A 78 -1.53 -10.27 -4.20
N ALA A 79 -2.67 -9.58 -4.32
CA ALA A 79 -3.58 -9.41 -3.20
C ALA A 79 -4.34 -10.69 -2.84
N ASN A 80 -4.45 -11.65 -3.77
CA ASN A 80 -5.29 -12.83 -3.61
C ASN A 80 -6.76 -12.49 -3.28
N ALA A 81 -7.24 -11.34 -3.76
CA ALA A 81 -8.63 -10.93 -3.69
C ALA A 81 -9.48 -11.92 -4.50
N GLY A 82 -10.53 -12.48 -3.91
CA GLY A 82 -11.34 -13.48 -4.62
C GLY A 82 -10.71 -14.86 -4.72
N ALA A 83 -9.70 -15.17 -3.90
CA ALA A 83 -9.12 -16.52 -3.82
C ALA A 83 -10.16 -17.62 -3.50
N THR A 84 -11.34 -17.26 -2.97
CA THR A 84 -12.46 -18.17 -2.75
C THR A 84 -13.75 -17.60 -3.33
N LEU A 85 -14.62 -18.48 -3.84
CA LEU A 85 -15.97 -18.12 -4.29
C LEU A 85 -16.79 -17.47 -3.17
N ASP A 86 -16.57 -17.92 -1.94
CA ASP A 86 -17.19 -17.39 -0.74
C ASP A 86 -16.80 -15.92 -0.49
N PHE A 87 -15.53 -15.56 -0.68
CA PHE A 87 -15.10 -14.15 -0.64
C PHE A 87 -15.77 -13.33 -1.75
N LEU A 88 -15.83 -13.84 -2.98
CA LEU A 88 -16.47 -13.13 -4.09
C LEU A 88 -17.96 -12.87 -3.84
N ASN A 89 -18.67 -13.86 -3.31
CA ASN A 89 -20.09 -13.72 -2.95
C ASN A 89 -20.28 -12.69 -1.85
N ARG A 90 -19.44 -12.71 -0.81
CA ARG A 90 -19.47 -11.70 0.25
C ARG A 90 -19.10 -10.31 -0.23
N LEU A 91 -18.09 -10.18 -1.09
CA LEU A 91 -17.71 -8.90 -1.70
C LEU A 91 -18.86 -8.33 -2.53
N ARG A 92 -19.58 -9.17 -3.28
CA ARG A 92 -20.78 -8.75 -4.03
C ARG A 92 -21.87 -8.25 -3.11
N ALA A 93 -22.16 -8.96 -2.02
CA ALA A 93 -23.13 -8.52 -1.02
C ALA A 93 -22.69 -7.22 -0.32
N ALA A 94 -21.40 -7.02 -0.10
CA ALA A 94 -20.86 -5.80 0.49
C ALA A 94 -20.99 -4.57 -0.43
N GLN A 95 -21.14 -4.74 -1.75
CA GLN A 95 -21.28 -3.62 -2.68
C GLN A 95 -22.51 -2.77 -2.39
N ASP A 96 -23.62 -3.39 -1.98
CA ASP A 96 -24.88 -2.68 -1.76
C ASP A 96 -24.75 -1.65 -0.63
N ASP A 97 -23.89 -1.93 0.35
CA ASP A 97 -23.55 -1.01 1.44
C ASP A 97 -22.40 -0.06 1.05
N LEU A 98 -21.39 -0.57 0.33
CA LEU A 98 -20.18 0.18 0.01
C LEU A 98 -20.38 1.22 -1.10
N GLU A 99 -21.19 0.92 -2.11
CA GLU A 99 -21.38 1.78 -3.28
C GLU A 99 -22.05 3.12 -2.92
N PRO A 100 -23.12 3.17 -2.10
CA PRO A 100 -23.67 4.42 -1.60
C PRO A 100 -22.69 5.22 -0.74
N LEU A 101 -21.82 4.56 0.02
CA LEU A 101 -20.79 5.22 0.82
C LEU A 101 -19.72 5.84 -0.07
N LEU A 102 -19.20 5.08 -1.04
CA LEU A 102 -18.23 5.61 -2.00
C LEU A 102 -18.82 6.77 -2.79
N ALA A 103 -20.09 6.70 -3.19
CA ALA A 103 -20.76 7.79 -3.92
C ALA A 103 -20.80 9.11 -3.13
N GLN A 104 -20.78 9.07 -1.79
CA GLN A 104 -20.73 10.25 -0.93
C GLN A 104 -19.31 10.80 -0.73
N VAL A 105 -18.27 10.01 -1.03
CA VAL A 105 -16.88 10.41 -0.84
C VAL A 105 -16.34 10.99 -2.16
N PRO A 106 -15.92 12.27 -2.19
CA PRO A 106 -15.31 12.87 -3.38
C PRO A 106 -14.11 12.07 -3.90
N LEU A 107 -13.85 12.12 -5.21
CA LEU A 107 -12.73 11.38 -5.82
C LEU A 107 -11.36 11.91 -5.37
N ASP A 108 -11.31 13.20 -5.08
CA ASP A 108 -10.15 13.97 -4.60
C ASP A 108 -10.10 14.05 -3.07
N ALA A 109 -10.95 13.29 -2.35
CA ALA A 109 -10.85 13.19 -0.90
C ALA A 109 -9.44 12.74 -0.49
N ASP A 110 -8.84 13.45 0.47
CA ASP A 110 -7.47 13.25 0.93
C ASP A 110 -7.48 12.75 2.38
N LEU A 111 -6.55 11.86 2.72
CA LEU A 111 -6.40 11.33 4.08
C LEU A 111 -6.17 12.43 5.12
N LEU A 112 -5.45 13.48 4.75
CA LEU A 112 -5.17 14.65 5.60
C LEU A 112 -6.27 15.71 5.51
N GLY A 113 -7.28 15.50 4.67
CA GLY A 113 -8.43 16.38 4.55
C GLY A 113 -9.36 16.32 5.78
N PRO A 114 -10.36 17.22 5.85
CA PRO A 114 -11.37 17.19 6.90
C PRO A 114 -12.03 15.81 6.97
N HIS A 115 -11.98 15.17 8.14
CA HIS A 115 -12.52 13.82 8.37
C HIS A 115 -11.91 12.70 7.49
N GLY A 116 -10.73 12.91 6.90
CA GLY A 116 -10.09 11.93 6.01
C GLY A 116 -9.88 10.56 6.68
N VAL A 117 -9.24 10.54 7.85
CA VAL A 117 -9.03 9.32 8.66
C VAL A 117 -10.36 8.62 8.97
N ALA A 118 -11.36 9.35 9.51
CA ALA A 118 -12.65 8.77 9.86
C ALA A 118 -13.41 8.22 8.65
N THR A 119 -13.31 8.90 7.50
CA THR A 119 -13.94 8.47 6.24
C THR A 119 -13.28 7.21 5.70
N ALA A 120 -11.94 7.16 5.69
CA ALA A 120 -11.18 5.98 5.28
C ALA A 120 -11.48 4.79 6.19
N ALA A 121 -11.54 5.00 7.51
CA ALA A 121 -11.87 3.98 8.49
C ALA A 121 -13.25 3.38 8.24
N LYS A 122 -14.27 4.24 8.02
CA LYS A 122 -15.63 3.80 7.71
C LYS A 122 -15.68 2.92 6.46
N LEU A 123 -15.03 3.33 5.37
CA LEU A 123 -14.98 2.54 4.13
C LEU A 123 -14.32 1.17 4.34
N LEU A 124 -13.19 1.13 5.05
CA LEU A 124 -12.46 -0.10 5.35
C LEU A 124 -13.28 -1.03 6.25
N SER A 125 -13.84 -0.52 7.35
CA SER A 125 -14.66 -1.31 8.27
C SER A 125 -15.88 -1.89 7.57
N THR A 126 -16.61 -1.09 6.77
CA THR A 126 -17.76 -1.60 6.00
C THR A 126 -17.38 -2.75 5.07
N LEU A 127 -16.25 -2.65 4.36
CA LEU A 127 -15.81 -3.72 3.47
C LEU A 127 -15.35 -4.97 4.25
N ILE A 128 -14.64 -4.79 5.37
CA ILE A 128 -14.08 -5.89 6.18
C ILE A 128 -15.17 -6.64 6.94
N GLU A 129 -16.08 -5.94 7.61
CA GLU A 129 -17.21 -6.51 8.35
C GLU A 129 -18.07 -7.43 7.48
N LYS A 130 -18.19 -7.12 6.19
CA LYS A 130 -19.02 -7.86 5.24
C LYS A 130 -18.27 -8.98 4.53
N THR A 131 -16.94 -9.00 4.58
CA THR A 131 -16.13 -10.01 3.87
C THR A 131 -15.50 -11.07 4.79
N VAL A 132 -15.33 -10.81 6.10
CA VAL A 132 -14.81 -11.64 7.24
C VAL A 132 -13.78 -12.76 6.97
N ARG A 133 -12.51 -12.52 7.36
CA ARG A 133 -11.37 -13.41 7.75
C ARG A 133 -10.04 -12.60 7.88
N GLY A 134 -9.15 -13.02 8.78
CA GLY A 134 -8.03 -12.26 9.38
C GLY A 134 -6.89 -11.69 8.50
N THR A 135 -6.98 -11.66 7.16
CA THR A 135 -6.02 -10.99 6.25
C THR A 135 -6.63 -9.80 5.52
N GLN A 136 -7.79 -9.33 5.98
CA GLN A 136 -8.67 -8.49 5.19
C GLN A 136 -8.30 -7.03 5.11
N LEU A 137 -7.57 -6.47 6.08
CA LEU A 137 -7.17 -5.07 5.98
C LEU A 137 -6.32 -4.84 4.73
N ALA A 138 -5.32 -5.69 4.47
CA ALA A 138 -4.46 -5.58 3.29
C ALA A 138 -5.25 -5.71 1.98
N VAL A 139 -6.18 -6.66 1.89
CA VAL A 139 -7.00 -6.83 0.67
C VAL A 139 -7.98 -5.68 0.49
N ALA A 140 -8.69 -5.30 1.55
CA ALA A 140 -9.69 -4.23 1.53
C ALA A 140 -9.07 -2.88 1.16
N SER A 141 -7.94 -2.54 1.76
CA SER A 141 -7.22 -1.30 1.49
C SER A 141 -6.58 -1.28 0.09
N LYS A 142 -6.08 -2.41 -0.42
CA LYS A 142 -5.67 -2.51 -1.84
C LYS A 142 -6.83 -2.31 -2.82
N LEU A 143 -8.02 -2.82 -2.52
CA LEU A 143 -9.21 -2.60 -3.34
C LEU A 143 -9.69 -1.14 -3.27
N LEU A 144 -9.78 -0.58 -2.06
CA LEU A 144 -10.30 0.78 -1.83
C LEU A 144 -9.32 1.87 -2.26
N SER A 145 -8.00 1.63 -2.21
CA SER A 145 -7.00 2.57 -2.73
C SER A 145 -7.12 2.76 -4.25
N MET A 146 -7.61 1.79 -5.02
CA MET A 146 -7.94 2.02 -6.44
C MET A 146 -9.13 2.97 -6.63
N LYS A 147 -10.04 3.02 -5.65
CA LYS A 147 -11.26 3.84 -5.67
C LYS A 147 -11.03 5.24 -5.15
N ARG A 148 -10.27 5.39 -4.06
CA ARG A 148 -9.96 6.66 -3.42
C ARG A 148 -8.46 6.72 -3.08
N PRO A 149 -7.59 6.85 -4.10
CA PRO A 149 -6.14 6.71 -3.93
C PRO A 149 -5.46 7.79 -3.08
N HIS A 150 -6.09 8.96 -2.94
CA HIS A 150 -5.61 10.04 -2.07
C HIS A 150 -6.10 9.88 -0.62
N LEU A 151 -7.12 9.05 -0.39
CA LEU A 151 -7.76 8.84 0.91
C LEU A 151 -7.30 7.55 1.59
N VAL A 152 -7.21 6.45 0.85
CA VAL A 152 -7.00 5.11 1.41
C VAL A 152 -5.59 4.62 1.07
N PRO A 153 -4.66 4.54 2.04
CA PRO A 153 -3.37 3.86 1.84
C PRO A 153 -3.60 2.36 1.62
N MET A 154 -2.68 1.66 0.95
CA MET A 154 -2.83 0.22 0.64
C MET A 154 -2.64 -0.69 1.85
N LEU A 155 -2.22 -0.15 3.02
CA LEU A 155 -2.08 -0.83 4.32
C LEU A 155 -1.79 -2.32 4.20
N ASP A 156 -0.81 -2.70 3.37
CA ASP A 156 -0.45 -4.11 3.20
C ASP A 156 0.18 -4.63 4.50
N THR A 157 0.37 -5.94 4.64
CA THR A 157 0.96 -6.52 5.84
C THR A 157 2.34 -5.93 6.18
N VAL A 158 3.12 -5.54 5.17
CA VAL A 158 4.38 -4.80 5.33
C VAL A 158 4.16 -3.41 5.95
N VAL A 159 3.19 -2.65 5.45
CA VAL A 159 2.88 -1.31 5.97
C VAL A 159 2.29 -1.43 7.38
N GLN A 160 1.39 -2.38 7.61
CA GLN A 160 0.85 -2.68 8.95
C GLN A 160 1.96 -3.06 9.94
N ALA A 161 2.95 -3.85 9.51
CA ALA A 161 4.10 -4.21 10.34
C ALA A 161 4.95 -2.99 10.68
N CYS A 162 5.23 -2.12 9.70
CA CYS A 162 5.95 -0.85 9.92
C CYS A 162 5.19 0.06 10.92
N LEU A 163 3.88 0.23 10.73
CA LEU A 163 3.03 0.97 11.66
C LEU A 163 2.91 0.25 13.01
N GLY A 164 3.13 -1.06 13.04
CA GLY A 164 3.04 -1.93 14.20
C GLY A 164 1.63 -2.05 14.74
N THR A 165 0.66 -2.14 13.83
CA THR A 165 -0.75 -2.36 14.15
C THR A 165 -1.51 -2.78 12.89
N SER A 166 -2.53 -3.60 13.08
CA SER A 166 -3.55 -3.93 12.10
C SER A 166 -4.92 -3.32 12.44
N GLU A 167 -5.00 -2.54 13.52
CA GLU A 167 -6.23 -1.85 13.93
C GLU A 167 -6.47 -0.67 12.99
N ILE A 168 -7.63 -0.63 12.33
CA ILE A 168 -7.91 0.28 11.20
C ILE A 168 -7.68 1.74 11.58
N ASP A 169 -8.32 2.21 12.66
CA ASP A 169 -8.25 3.61 13.09
C ASP A 169 -6.82 4.00 13.47
N LEU A 170 -6.12 3.13 14.22
CA LEU A 170 -4.75 3.39 14.67
C LEU A 170 -3.76 3.35 13.50
N ALA A 171 -3.93 2.43 12.54
CA ALA A 171 -3.11 2.34 11.35
C ALA A 171 -3.27 3.60 10.48
N LEU A 172 -4.50 4.04 10.23
CA LEU A 172 -4.79 5.25 9.46
C LEU A 172 -4.26 6.50 10.15
N GLN A 173 -4.44 6.63 11.47
CA GLN A 173 -3.92 7.76 12.22
C GLN A 173 -2.39 7.82 12.16
N ARG A 174 -1.70 6.71 12.45
CA ARG A 174 -0.23 6.64 12.35
C ARG A 174 0.26 6.95 10.94
N PHE A 175 -0.42 6.45 9.92
CA PHE A 175 -0.07 6.75 8.53
C PHE A 175 -0.26 8.24 8.22
N ALA A 176 -1.38 8.85 8.65
CA ALA A 176 -1.63 10.27 8.50
C ALA A 176 -0.57 11.13 9.22
N ASP A 177 -0.14 10.73 10.42
CA ASP A 177 0.93 11.39 11.16
C ASP A 177 2.27 11.35 10.39
N LEU A 178 2.59 10.21 9.76
CA LEU A 178 3.78 10.08 8.92
C LEU A 178 3.75 10.98 7.68
N VAL A 179 2.59 11.11 7.02
CA VAL A 179 2.42 11.96 5.83
C VAL A 179 2.41 13.45 6.20
N SER A 180 1.89 13.81 7.36
CA SER A 180 1.74 15.22 7.80
C SER A 180 2.95 15.79 8.55
N SER A 181 3.89 14.95 8.99
CA SER A 181 5.17 15.39 9.58
C SER A 181 5.89 16.37 8.65
N GLY A 182 6.27 17.56 9.14
CA GLY A 182 6.64 18.70 8.28
C GLY A 182 7.73 18.44 7.24
N ASP A 183 8.78 17.69 7.58
CA ASP A 183 9.84 17.34 6.63
C ASP A 183 9.39 16.24 5.65
N ASN A 184 8.66 15.24 6.14
CA ASN A 184 8.08 14.20 5.29
C ASN A 184 7.05 14.78 4.32
N HIS A 185 6.18 15.67 4.79
CA HIS A 185 5.13 16.28 3.98
C HIS A 185 5.72 16.99 2.77
N ARG A 186 6.72 17.84 2.99
CA ARG A 186 7.42 18.57 1.92
C ARG A 186 8.13 17.63 0.96
N LEU A 187 8.81 16.61 1.49
CA LEU A 187 9.54 15.64 0.67
C LEU A 187 8.58 14.78 -0.17
N LEU A 188 7.51 14.25 0.43
CA LEU A 188 6.50 13.45 -0.25
C LEU A 188 5.78 14.26 -1.34
N GLU A 189 5.49 15.53 -1.09
CA GLU A 189 4.93 16.45 -2.09
C GLU A 189 5.89 16.64 -3.27
N ALA A 190 7.17 16.91 -2.98
CA ALA A 190 8.19 17.06 -4.02
C ALA A 190 8.37 15.77 -4.84
N LEU A 191 8.37 14.60 -4.19
CA LEU A 191 8.47 13.30 -4.86
C LEU A 191 7.24 13.01 -5.72
N SER A 192 6.03 13.31 -5.23
CA SER A 192 4.79 13.24 -6.01
C SER A 192 4.88 14.09 -7.29
N GLY A 193 5.32 15.35 -7.16
CA GLY A 193 5.53 16.24 -8.30
C GLY A 193 6.54 15.69 -9.31
N ARG A 194 7.66 15.11 -8.83
CA ARG A 194 8.67 14.47 -9.69
C ARG A 194 8.11 13.25 -10.43
N VAL A 195 7.30 12.41 -9.79
CA VAL A 195 6.60 11.28 -10.44
C VAL A 195 5.67 11.79 -11.53
N ALA A 196 4.84 12.79 -11.22
CA ALA A 196 3.92 13.38 -12.18
C ALA A 196 4.65 13.95 -13.41
N GLN A 197 5.76 14.66 -13.19
CA GLN A 197 6.58 15.22 -14.26
C GLN A 197 7.25 14.13 -15.12
N ARG A 198 7.79 13.06 -14.50
CA ARG A 198 8.56 12.03 -15.20
C ARG A 198 7.69 11.01 -15.92
N TYR A 199 6.60 10.57 -15.29
CA TYR A 199 5.78 9.45 -15.76
C TYR A 199 4.38 9.89 -16.22
N GLY A 200 4.01 11.16 -16.04
CA GLY A 200 2.69 11.66 -16.40
C GLY A 200 1.56 11.13 -15.50
N ILE A 201 1.88 10.66 -14.28
CA ILE A 201 0.91 10.04 -13.35
C ILE A 201 0.80 10.91 -12.08
N PRO A 202 -0.38 11.49 -11.77
CA PRO A 202 -0.57 12.41 -10.66
C PRO A 202 -0.78 11.66 -9.32
N VAL A 203 0.22 10.90 -8.87
CA VAL A 203 0.12 10.18 -7.59
C VAL A 203 0.13 11.12 -6.40
N GLY A 204 -0.66 10.84 -5.37
CA GLY A 204 -0.68 11.62 -4.12
C GLY A 204 0.41 11.20 -3.11
N ARG A 205 0.64 12.04 -2.10
CA ARG A 205 1.59 11.77 -0.98
C ARG A 205 1.34 10.43 -0.28
N VAL A 206 0.06 10.08 -0.10
CA VAL A 206 -0.36 8.80 0.50
C VAL A 206 0.21 7.62 -0.29
N ARG A 207 0.08 7.64 -1.62
CA ARG A 207 0.60 6.59 -2.49
C ARG A 207 2.12 6.56 -2.50
N VAL A 208 2.77 7.72 -2.51
CA VAL A 208 4.24 7.83 -2.48
C VAL A 208 4.81 7.21 -1.18
N LEU A 209 4.27 7.56 -0.01
CA LEU A 209 4.72 7.01 1.26
C LEU A 209 4.52 5.49 1.30
N ASP A 210 3.35 5.02 0.87
CA ASP A 210 3.01 3.60 0.83
C ASP A 210 4.01 2.78 -0.02
N GLN A 211 4.37 3.29 -1.20
CA GLN A 211 5.37 2.67 -2.08
C GLN A 211 6.76 2.61 -1.44
N LEU A 212 7.15 3.69 -0.77
CA LEU A 212 8.46 3.81 -0.14
C LEU A 212 8.60 2.85 1.05
N ILE A 213 7.59 2.81 1.94
CA ILE A 213 7.55 1.85 3.05
C ILE A 213 7.63 0.43 2.52
N TRP A 214 6.80 0.08 1.53
CA TRP A 214 6.78 -1.26 0.98
C TRP A 214 8.12 -1.64 0.34
N PHE A 215 8.75 -0.73 -0.41
CA PHE A 215 10.01 -1.05 -1.09
C PHE A 215 11.17 -1.18 -0.12
N ASP A 216 11.30 -0.26 0.83
CA ASP A 216 12.45 -0.23 1.72
C ASP A 216 12.39 -1.33 2.79
N TRP A 217 11.19 -1.68 3.25
CA TRP A 217 11.01 -2.73 4.25
C TRP A 217 11.34 -4.13 3.73
N ASN A 218 11.10 -4.39 2.44
CA ASN A 218 11.35 -5.69 1.82
C ASN A 218 12.84 -5.97 1.53
N VAL A 219 13.75 -5.07 1.94
CA VAL A 219 15.20 -5.12 1.64
C VAL A 219 16.04 -5.28 2.92
N VAL A 220 15.46 -5.84 3.99
CA VAL A 220 16.14 -6.01 5.27
C VAL A 220 16.74 -7.42 5.40
N GLU A 221 18.07 -7.54 5.34
CA GLU A 221 18.82 -8.70 5.84
C GLU A 221 19.52 -8.38 7.17
N ALA A 222 19.63 -9.38 8.04
CA ALA A 222 20.38 -9.27 9.29
C ALA A 222 21.88 -9.55 9.03
N ASP A 223 22.72 -8.52 9.05
CA ASP A 223 24.16 -8.65 8.80
C ASP A 223 24.89 -9.23 10.03
N GLU A 224 24.59 -8.74 11.25
CA GLU A 224 25.17 -9.19 12.53
C GLU A 224 24.17 -9.03 13.70
N PRO A 225 24.39 -9.68 14.88
CA PRO A 225 23.58 -9.40 16.07
C PRO A 225 23.62 -7.90 16.45
N GLY A 226 22.52 -7.19 16.20
CA GLY A 226 22.35 -5.80 16.61
C GLY A 226 22.74 -4.73 15.58
N LYS A 227 23.11 -5.11 14.34
CA LYS A 227 23.29 -4.15 13.23
C LYS A 227 22.35 -4.47 12.08
N TRP A 228 21.57 -3.46 11.69
CA TRP A 228 20.67 -3.51 10.54
C TRP A 228 21.39 -2.91 9.34
N VAL A 229 21.56 -3.68 8.27
CA VAL A 229 22.17 -3.19 7.03
C VAL A 229 21.18 -3.42 5.90
N VAL A 230 20.83 -2.33 5.22
CA VAL A 230 20.05 -2.37 3.98
C VAL A 230 20.98 -2.89 2.88
N ARG A 231 21.03 -4.22 2.70
CA ARG A 231 21.65 -4.80 1.50
C ARG A 231 20.62 -4.80 0.40
N GLY A 232 20.63 -3.73 -0.40
CA GLY A 232 20.18 -3.61 -1.80
C GLY A 232 18.97 -4.42 -2.30
N PHE A 233 18.18 -3.78 -3.17
CA PHE A 233 17.18 -4.36 -4.08
C PHE A 233 16.85 -5.85 -3.85
N ALA A 234 15.67 -6.15 -3.30
CA ALA A 234 15.06 -7.41 -3.68
C ALA A 234 14.91 -7.35 -5.20
N GLU A 235 15.77 -8.04 -5.93
CA GLU A 235 15.62 -8.31 -7.35
C GLU A 235 14.37 -9.17 -7.53
N TRP A 236 13.19 -8.58 -7.33
CA TRP A 236 12.02 -8.98 -8.07
C TRP A 236 12.24 -8.51 -9.50
N GLY A 237 13.10 -9.23 -10.22
CA GLY A 237 12.95 -9.34 -11.65
C GLY A 237 11.61 -10.05 -11.85
N TYR A 238 10.55 -9.29 -12.15
CA TYR A 238 9.44 -9.87 -12.89
C TYR A 238 10.04 -10.41 -14.18
N THR A 239 10.28 -11.73 -14.21
CA THR A 239 10.70 -12.44 -15.40
C THR A 239 9.42 -13.01 -15.98
N PRO A 240 8.88 -12.46 -17.08
CA PRO A 240 7.72 -13.06 -17.73
C PRO A 240 8.04 -14.53 -18.02
N GLY A 241 7.30 -15.47 -17.39
CA GLY A 241 7.45 -16.90 -17.66
C GLY A 241 8.34 -17.72 -16.71
N ARG A 242 8.72 -17.23 -15.52
CA ARG A 242 9.25 -18.15 -14.49
C ARG A 242 8.09 -18.92 -13.85
N ASP A 243 8.00 -20.20 -14.19
CA ASP A 243 7.16 -21.21 -13.54
C ASP A 243 7.41 -21.22 -12.02
N ASP A 244 6.49 -20.64 -11.28
CA ASP A 244 6.41 -20.54 -9.83
C ASP A 244 5.69 -21.76 -9.21
N GLY A 245 5.71 -22.90 -9.90
CA GLY A 245 5.26 -24.18 -9.33
C GLY A 245 3.76 -24.28 -9.05
N ILE A 246 2.95 -23.32 -9.53
CA ILE A 246 1.50 -23.48 -9.61
C ILE A 246 1.22 -24.46 -10.75
N ARG A 247 1.01 -25.74 -10.41
CA ARG A 247 0.49 -26.73 -11.36
C ARG A 247 -0.81 -26.18 -11.96
N ARG A 248 -0.74 -25.79 -13.23
CA ARG A 248 -1.93 -25.58 -14.04
C ARG A 248 -2.56 -26.96 -14.28
N GLY A 249 -3.75 -27.17 -13.72
CA GLY A 249 -4.61 -28.29 -14.10
C GLY A 249 -5.03 -28.15 -15.57
N PRO A 250 -5.57 -29.24 -16.16
CA PRO A 250 -5.54 -29.52 -17.60
C PRO A 250 -6.10 -28.41 -18.50
#